data_AF-A0A293LMQ8-F1
#
_entry.id   AF-A0A293LMQ8-F1
#
_cell.length_a   1.000
_cell.length_b   1.000
_cell.length_c   1.000
_cell.angle_alpha   90.00
_cell.angle_beta   90.00
_cell.angle_gamma   90.00
#
_symmetry.space_group_name_H-M   'P 1'
#
loop_
_entity.id
_entity.type
_entity.pdbx_description
1 polymer ?
#
loop_
_entity_poly.entity_id
_entity_poly.type
_entity_poly.pdbx_seq_one_letter_code
_entity_poly.pdbx_strand_id
1 'polypeptide(L)'
;MSTMWFDELPQWYSAAIQESWAIRHNVTLLSSGIQKPSTGTLGSGVYKGAQGPLIYTYSPDWKDKLLIADVDGPVPQNARYKDDLVAANDRVLTTPRNMDYAAMKLDPTLGTEKEVCQGIYCCSVQYAAPSMNDSFFLLFLIGHLRTSVGVGLGIQVCMVARCESKEGRPCGWFPYTSSTTFTRLELKANFPVPDVFPVVASDQLALTSMRHWSYKISPRNEAELKIDVTNPPPEPLLYAVLTARIYQNDTFRPTFNTFTGP
;
A
#
# COMPACT_ATOMS: atom_id res chain seq x y z
N MET A 1 -6.91 -17.59 2.23
CA MET A 1 -5.74 -17.28 3.07
C MET A 1 -6.22 -17.00 4.48
N SER A 2 -5.68 -17.69 5.48
CA SER A 2 -5.87 -17.36 6.90
C SER A 2 -4.65 -16.60 7.39
N THR A 3 -4.81 -15.54 8.16
CA THR A 3 -3.70 -14.66 8.55
C THR A 3 -3.87 -14.04 9.94
N MET A 4 -2.73 -13.68 10.55
CA MET A 4 -2.65 -12.76 11.68
C MET A 4 -1.65 -11.69 11.27
N TRP A 5 -2.12 -10.73 10.47
CA TRP A 5 -1.27 -9.67 9.94
C TRP A 5 -1.10 -8.57 10.98
N PHE A 6 0.12 -8.03 11.10
CA PHE A 6 0.42 -6.89 11.96
C PHE A 6 0.64 -5.68 11.06
N ASP A 7 -0.25 -4.69 11.15
CA ASP A 7 -0.25 -3.57 10.22
C ASP A 7 0.98 -2.66 10.39
N GLU A 8 1.66 -2.41 9.27
CA GLU A 8 2.80 -1.51 9.17
C GLU A 8 2.55 -0.48 8.05
N LEU A 9 2.58 0.81 8.38
CA LEU A 9 2.34 1.87 7.40
C LEU A 9 3.61 2.26 6.63
N PRO A 10 3.49 2.75 5.39
CA PRO A 10 2.23 3.15 4.71
C PRO A 10 1.51 2.05 3.93
N GLN A 11 2.21 1.10 3.31
CA GLN A 11 1.60 0.13 2.38
C GLN A 11 1.36 -1.26 2.96
N TRP A 12 1.92 -1.60 4.11
CA TRP A 12 1.94 -2.96 4.67
C TRP A 12 0.85 -3.18 5.72
N TYR A 13 -0.36 -2.70 5.45
CA TYR A 13 -1.54 -3.06 6.22
C TYR A 13 -2.37 -4.11 5.47
N SER A 14 -3.06 -4.93 6.23
CA SER A 14 -3.64 -6.19 5.78
C SER A 14 -4.52 -6.05 4.54
N ALA A 15 -5.52 -5.17 4.57
CA ALA A 15 -6.47 -5.01 3.47
C ALA A 15 -5.79 -4.56 2.17
N ALA A 16 -4.82 -3.63 2.25
CA ALA A 16 -4.10 -3.14 1.07
C ALA A 16 -3.22 -4.21 0.43
N ILE A 17 -2.42 -4.94 1.22
CA ILE A 17 -1.54 -5.97 0.67
C ILE A 17 -2.32 -7.16 0.12
N GLN A 18 -3.43 -7.53 0.76
CA GLN A 18 -4.30 -8.60 0.28
C GLN A 18 -4.91 -8.24 -1.07
N GLU A 19 -5.46 -7.02 -1.22
CA GLU A 19 -5.95 -6.52 -2.50
C GLU A 19 -4.84 -6.45 -3.54
N SER A 20 -3.69 -5.87 -3.18
CA SER A 20 -2.54 -5.69 -4.07
C SER A 20 -2.04 -7.02 -4.65
N TRP A 21 -1.96 -8.05 -3.81
CA TRP A 21 -1.60 -9.40 -4.23
C TRP A 21 -2.63 -9.98 -5.20
N ALA A 22 -3.93 -9.82 -4.91
CA ALA A 22 -5.00 -10.25 -5.80
C ALA A 22 -4.92 -9.54 -7.17
N ILE A 23 -4.70 -8.22 -7.18
CA ILE A 23 -4.50 -7.41 -8.40
C ILE A 23 -3.33 -7.95 -9.23
N ARG A 24 -2.16 -8.13 -8.60
CA ARG A 24 -0.94 -8.56 -9.31
C ARG A 24 -1.10 -9.93 -9.97
N HIS A 25 -1.77 -10.86 -9.31
CA HIS A 25 -1.98 -12.21 -9.83
C HIS A 25 -3.27 -12.35 -10.65
N ASN A 26 -4.11 -11.32 -10.65
CA ASN A 26 -5.45 -11.33 -11.24
C ASN A 26 -6.27 -12.56 -10.86
N VAL A 27 -6.25 -12.91 -9.58
CA VAL A 27 -7.01 -14.04 -9.02
C VAL A 27 -7.96 -13.57 -7.93
N THR A 28 -9.04 -14.31 -7.72
CA THR A 28 -9.91 -14.09 -6.57
C THR A 28 -9.22 -14.55 -5.30
N LEU A 29 -8.97 -13.64 -4.36
CA LEU A 29 -8.38 -13.94 -3.06
C LEU A 29 -9.43 -13.81 -1.96
N LEU A 30 -9.62 -14.87 -1.19
CA LEU A 30 -10.38 -14.83 0.06
C LEU A 30 -9.37 -14.76 1.21
N SER A 31 -9.46 -13.72 2.03
CA SER A 31 -8.58 -13.51 3.17
C SER A 31 -9.38 -13.38 4.47
N SER A 32 -9.01 -14.18 5.46
CA SER A 32 -9.59 -14.19 6.80
C SER A 32 -8.49 -13.88 7.81
N GLY A 33 -8.56 -12.70 8.40
CA GLY A 33 -7.63 -12.18 9.40
C GLY A 33 -8.21 -12.23 10.81
N ILE A 34 -7.34 -12.37 11.80
CA ILE A 34 -7.73 -12.22 13.22
C ILE A 34 -8.17 -10.77 13.49
N GLN A 35 -9.25 -10.61 14.26
CA GLN A 35 -9.70 -9.32 14.80
C GLN A 35 -9.10 -9.11 16.20
N LYS A 36 -7.93 -8.48 16.27
CA LYS A 36 -7.28 -8.13 17.54
C LYS A 36 -6.68 -6.73 17.46
N PRO A 37 -7.51 -5.68 17.63
CA PRO A 37 -7.08 -4.29 17.50
C PRO A 37 -5.87 -3.91 18.38
N SER A 38 -5.75 -4.46 19.59
CA SER A 38 -4.62 -4.17 20.50
C SER A 38 -3.24 -4.57 19.97
N THR A 39 -3.17 -5.43 18.96
CA THR A 39 -1.91 -5.81 18.31
C THR A 39 -1.83 -5.34 16.86
N GLY A 40 -2.73 -4.46 16.41
CA GLY A 40 -2.75 -3.97 15.04
C GLY A 40 -3.09 -5.07 14.02
N THR A 41 -3.89 -6.06 14.44
CA THR A 41 -4.36 -7.15 13.57
C THR A 41 -5.82 -6.91 13.25
N LEU A 42 -6.05 -6.55 12.00
CA LEU A 42 -7.35 -6.26 11.43
C LEU A 42 -7.35 -6.76 10.00
N GLY A 43 -8.50 -6.72 9.36
CA GLY A 43 -8.59 -6.82 7.91
C GLY A 43 -8.85 -8.21 7.38
N SER A 44 -9.98 -8.34 6.70
CA SER A 44 -10.41 -9.53 5.97
C SER A 44 -11.14 -9.05 4.71
N GLY A 45 -11.21 -9.90 3.69
CA GLY A 45 -11.92 -9.53 2.47
C GLY A 45 -11.96 -10.61 1.40
N VAL A 46 -12.77 -10.32 0.39
CA VAL A 46 -12.86 -11.06 -0.87
C VAL A 46 -12.48 -10.10 -1.99
N TYR A 47 -11.35 -10.36 -2.64
CA TYR A 47 -10.74 -9.48 -3.65
C TYR A 47 -10.79 -10.14 -5.02
N LYS A 48 -11.47 -9.53 -5.99
CA LYS A 48 -11.68 -10.07 -7.35
C LYS A 48 -10.59 -9.58 -8.31
N GLY A 49 -9.35 -9.97 -8.03
CA GLY A 49 -8.22 -9.70 -8.90
C GLY A 49 -8.09 -8.22 -9.30
N ALA A 50 -7.89 -7.97 -10.59
CA ALA A 50 -7.77 -6.62 -11.15
C ALA A 50 -9.07 -5.78 -11.09
N GLN A 51 -10.20 -6.34 -10.65
CA GLN A 51 -11.45 -5.58 -10.48
C GLN A 51 -11.57 -4.91 -9.11
N GLY A 52 -10.76 -5.32 -8.12
CA GLY A 52 -10.80 -4.78 -6.76
C GLY A 52 -11.64 -5.60 -5.77
N PRO A 53 -12.03 -5.05 -4.62
CA PRO A 53 -12.66 -5.78 -3.54
C PRO A 53 -14.16 -5.96 -3.78
N LEU A 54 -14.69 -7.17 -3.60
CA LEU A 54 -16.14 -7.40 -3.53
C LEU A 54 -16.69 -7.03 -2.15
N ILE A 55 -15.92 -7.34 -1.11
CA ILE A 55 -16.21 -6.94 0.27
C ILE A 55 -14.91 -6.99 1.06
N TYR A 56 -14.69 -6.02 1.95
CA TYR A 56 -13.60 -6.06 2.91
C TYR A 56 -14.01 -5.38 4.21
N THR A 57 -13.40 -5.75 5.33
CA THR A 57 -13.49 -5.02 6.59
C THR A 57 -12.11 -4.51 6.96
N TYR A 58 -12.04 -3.33 7.58
CA TYR A 58 -10.82 -2.80 8.17
C TYR A 58 -11.17 -1.79 9.28
N SER A 59 -11.66 -2.30 10.41
CA SER A 59 -12.12 -1.47 11.53
C SER A 59 -11.70 -2.05 12.88
N PRO A 60 -11.15 -1.25 13.82
CA PRO A 60 -10.67 -1.70 15.12
C PRO A 60 -11.79 -1.84 16.18
N ASP A 61 -12.98 -2.27 15.77
CA ASP A 61 -14.19 -2.27 16.60
C ASP A 61 -14.37 -3.46 17.54
N TRP A 62 -13.38 -4.37 17.60
CA TRP A 62 -13.42 -5.60 18.40
C TRP A 62 -14.56 -6.57 18.09
N LYS A 63 -15.21 -6.45 16.92
CA LYS A 63 -16.33 -7.31 16.52
C LYS A 63 -15.91 -8.37 15.52
N ASP A 64 -16.39 -9.59 15.74
CA ASP A 64 -16.33 -10.66 14.74
C ASP A 64 -17.20 -10.29 13.52
N LYS A 65 -16.72 -10.64 12.33
CA LYS A 65 -17.37 -10.28 11.05
C LYS A 65 -17.43 -11.47 10.12
N LEU A 66 -18.61 -11.70 9.57
CA LEU A 66 -18.83 -12.63 8.46
C LEU A 66 -18.96 -11.82 7.17
N LEU A 67 -18.04 -12.03 6.25
CA LEU A 67 -18.06 -11.40 4.93
C LEU A 67 -18.59 -12.40 3.91
N ILE A 68 -19.59 -11.99 3.14
CA ILE A 68 -20.21 -12.80 2.08
C ILE A 68 -20.21 -11.97 0.81
N ALA A 69 -19.77 -12.56 -0.30
CA ALA A 69 -19.81 -11.95 -1.62
C ALA A 69 -20.10 -13.01 -2.69
N ASP A 70 -20.80 -12.59 -3.73
CA ASP A 70 -20.89 -13.34 -4.98
C ASP A 70 -19.65 -13.04 -5.83
N VAL A 71 -18.83 -14.08 -6.08
CA VAL A 71 -17.59 -13.95 -6.84
C VAL A 71 -17.81 -13.61 -8.31
N ASP A 72 -18.98 -13.93 -8.86
CA ASP A 72 -19.36 -13.60 -10.23
C ASP A 72 -20.09 -12.26 -10.33
N GLY A 73 -20.55 -11.74 -9.20
CA GLY A 73 -21.23 -10.46 -9.08
C GLY A 73 -20.38 -9.23 -9.45
N PRO A 74 -21.03 -8.07 -9.64
CA PRO A 74 -20.36 -6.81 -9.90
C PRO A 74 -19.63 -6.29 -8.66
N VAL A 75 -18.48 -5.64 -8.85
CA VAL A 75 -17.77 -4.95 -7.76
C VAL A 75 -18.61 -3.76 -7.27
N PRO A 76 -18.95 -3.67 -5.96
CA PRO A 76 -19.78 -2.58 -5.45
C PRO A 76 -19.04 -1.23 -5.52
N GLN A 77 -19.79 -0.14 -5.43
CA GLN A 77 -19.19 1.21 -5.35
C GLN A 77 -18.40 1.38 -4.05
N ASN A 78 -18.98 0.95 -2.93
CA ASN A 78 -18.31 0.88 -1.63
C ASN A 78 -18.26 -0.58 -1.18
N ALA A 79 -17.07 -1.17 -1.21
CA ALA A 79 -16.83 -2.55 -0.80
C ALA A 79 -16.54 -2.69 0.70
N ARG A 80 -16.43 -1.58 1.45
CA ARG A 80 -16.17 -1.63 2.89
C ARG A 80 -17.38 -2.19 3.61
N TYR A 81 -17.14 -3.04 4.59
CA TYR A 81 -18.16 -3.62 5.43
C TYR A 81 -18.99 -2.52 6.09
N LYS A 82 -20.31 -2.55 5.90
CA LYS A 82 -21.21 -1.43 6.22
C LYS A 82 -21.19 -0.99 7.69
N ASP A 83 -20.90 -1.90 8.61
CA ASP A 83 -20.89 -1.61 10.05
C ASP A 83 -19.49 -1.28 10.58
N ASP A 84 -18.49 -1.14 9.69
CA ASP A 84 -17.16 -0.70 10.08
C ASP A 84 -17.20 0.72 10.66
N LEU A 85 -16.53 0.90 11.81
CA LEU A 85 -16.14 2.22 12.27
C LEU A 85 -15.06 2.76 11.32
N VAL A 86 -15.43 3.78 10.54
CA VAL A 86 -14.57 4.42 9.55
C VAL A 86 -13.57 5.35 10.25
N ALA A 87 -14.06 6.31 11.03
CA ALA A 87 -13.23 7.25 11.79
C ALA A 87 -12.83 6.63 13.14
N ALA A 88 -11.69 5.94 13.17
CA ALA A 88 -11.16 5.32 14.37
C ALA A 88 -9.83 5.97 14.77
N ASN A 89 -9.73 6.41 16.02
CA ASN A 89 -8.56 7.12 16.54
C ASN A 89 -7.60 6.21 17.34
N ASP A 90 -7.97 4.96 17.58
CA ASP A 90 -7.29 3.99 18.43
C ASP A 90 -6.59 2.88 17.63
N ARG A 91 -6.26 3.15 16.36
CA ARG A 91 -5.56 2.18 15.51
C ARG A 91 -4.13 1.95 16.01
N VAL A 92 -3.84 0.69 16.34
CA VAL A 92 -2.47 0.24 16.62
C VAL A 92 -1.79 -0.04 15.29
N LEU A 93 -0.83 0.81 14.92
CA LEU A 93 -0.09 0.72 13.68
C LEU A 93 1.40 0.76 13.99
N THR A 94 2.16 -0.11 13.35
CA THR A 94 3.61 -0.06 13.41
C THR A 94 4.14 0.87 12.34
N THR A 95 5.19 1.62 12.65
CA THR A 95 5.96 2.38 11.65
C THR A 95 7.32 1.70 11.48
N PRO A 96 7.80 1.53 10.23
CA PRO A 96 9.10 0.93 9.99
C PRO A 96 10.18 1.83 10.62
N ARG A 97 10.84 1.32 11.66
CA ARG A 97 11.85 2.10 12.39
C ARG A 97 13.10 2.40 11.55
N ASN A 98 13.39 1.64 10.49
CA ASN A 98 14.65 1.69 9.74
C ASN A 98 14.46 1.51 8.22
N MET A 99 13.54 2.26 7.59
CA MET A 99 13.52 2.33 6.13
C MET A 99 14.08 3.69 5.68
N ASP A 100 15.24 3.65 5.03
CA ASP A 100 15.93 4.81 4.49
C ASP A 100 15.35 5.14 3.10
N TYR A 101 14.25 5.88 3.10
CA TYR A 101 13.69 6.44 1.90
C TYR A 101 14.48 7.66 1.44
N ALA A 102 14.78 7.74 0.15
CA ALA A 102 14.95 9.04 -0.48
C ALA A 102 13.56 9.71 -0.51
N ALA A 103 13.46 10.92 0.04
CA ALA A 103 12.19 11.62 0.19
C ALA A 103 12.24 13.00 -0.49
N MET A 104 11.32 13.24 -1.42
CA MET A 104 11.17 14.51 -2.12
C MET A 104 9.78 15.08 -1.86
N LYS A 105 9.70 16.26 -1.25
CA LYS A 105 8.42 16.91 -0.97
C LYS A 105 7.72 17.30 -2.28
N LEU A 106 6.40 17.08 -2.33
CA LEU A 106 5.55 17.52 -3.42
C LEU A 106 5.06 18.94 -3.16
N ASP A 107 5.26 19.82 -4.12
CA ASP A 107 4.86 21.21 -4.05
C ASP A 107 3.43 21.39 -4.61
N PRO A 108 2.55 22.15 -3.95
CA PRO A 108 1.16 22.33 -4.39
C PRO A 108 1.00 23.07 -5.73
N THR A 109 1.99 23.91 -6.08
CA THR A 109 1.91 24.89 -7.18
C THR A 109 2.59 24.42 -8.45
N LEU A 110 3.31 23.30 -8.41
CA LEU A 110 4.07 22.77 -9.52
C LEU A 110 3.45 21.44 -9.94
N GLY A 111 2.55 21.48 -10.92
CA GLY A 111 2.08 20.29 -11.66
C GLY A 111 3.16 19.69 -12.57
N THR A 112 4.43 19.91 -12.25
CA THR A 112 5.59 19.39 -12.97
C THR A 112 5.92 17.99 -12.47
N GLU A 113 6.36 17.14 -13.39
CA GLU A 113 6.91 15.84 -13.06
C GLU A 113 8.04 15.95 -12.03
N LYS A 114 7.99 15.12 -10.99
CA LYS A 114 9.07 14.93 -10.03
C LYS A 114 9.65 13.54 -10.26
N GLU A 115 10.97 13.43 -10.28
CA GLU A 115 11.66 12.16 -10.54
C GLU A 115 12.84 11.98 -9.59
N VAL A 116 13.08 10.75 -9.18
CA VAL A 116 14.25 10.30 -8.44
C VAL A 116 14.77 8.99 -9.03
N CYS A 117 16.08 8.92 -9.23
CA CYS A 117 16.74 7.75 -9.80
C CYS A 117 17.96 7.33 -8.98
N GLN A 118 18.21 6.03 -8.92
CA GLN A 118 19.47 5.47 -8.45
C GLN A 118 19.93 4.38 -9.42
N GLY A 119 21.01 4.68 -10.17
CA GLY A 119 21.45 3.85 -11.28
C GLY A 119 20.40 3.81 -12.38
N ILE A 120 19.95 2.61 -12.75
CA ILE A 120 18.93 2.41 -13.78
C ILE A 120 17.49 2.48 -13.25
N TYR A 121 17.27 2.38 -11.94
CA TYR A 121 15.94 2.40 -11.34
C TYR A 121 15.51 3.83 -11.06
N CYS A 122 14.41 4.24 -11.68
CA CYS A 122 13.80 5.56 -11.58
C CYS A 122 12.34 5.44 -11.12
N CYS A 123 11.90 6.47 -10.40
CA CYS A 123 10.54 6.63 -9.91
C CYS A 123 10.11 8.07 -10.20
N SER A 124 9.00 8.24 -10.90
CA SER A 124 8.46 9.55 -11.24
C SER A 124 6.99 9.69 -10.89
N VAL A 125 6.57 10.91 -10.58
CA VAL A 125 5.18 11.26 -10.34
C VAL A 125 4.80 12.52 -11.10
N GLN A 126 3.64 12.48 -11.75
CA GLN A 126 2.92 13.65 -12.23
C GLN A 126 1.62 13.79 -11.44
N TYR A 127 1.34 14.96 -10.90
CA TYR A 127 0.18 15.15 -10.03
C TYR A 127 -0.44 16.55 -10.16
N ALA A 128 -1.71 16.65 -9.77
CA ALA A 128 -2.43 17.90 -9.61
C ALA A 128 -3.49 17.72 -8.51
N ALA A 129 -3.62 18.73 -7.67
CA ALA A 129 -4.60 18.81 -6.60
C ALA A 129 -5.12 20.25 -6.51
N PRO A 130 -6.41 20.49 -6.21
CA PRO A 130 -6.93 21.85 -6.05
C PRO A 130 -6.24 22.61 -4.91
N SER A 131 -5.92 21.89 -3.83
CA SER A 131 -5.12 22.35 -2.70
C SER A 131 -4.45 21.15 -2.04
N MET A 132 -3.29 21.37 -1.42
CA MET A 132 -2.58 20.35 -0.64
C MET A 132 -2.35 20.89 0.77
N ASN A 133 -3.34 20.69 1.64
CA ASN A 133 -3.21 21.04 3.06
C ASN A 133 -2.33 20.04 3.81
N ASP A 134 -2.24 18.83 3.27
CA ASP A 134 -1.39 17.78 3.78
C ASP A 134 -0.02 17.78 3.09
N SER A 135 1.00 17.32 3.80
CA SER A 135 2.33 17.15 3.21
C SER A 135 2.44 15.78 2.53
N PHE A 136 2.64 15.81 1.21
CA PHE A 136 2.95 14.61 0.42
C PHE A 136 4.39 14.60 -0.04
N PHE A 137 4.93 13.40 -0.20
CA PHE A 137 6.28 13.16 -0.67
C PHE A 137 6.29 12.05 -1.71
N LEU A 138 7.17 12.20 -2.71
CA LEU A 138 7.67 11.08 -3.51
C LEU A 138 8.74 10.38 -2.68
N LEU A 139 8.51 9.11 -2.36
CA LEU A 139 9.43 8.28 -1.61
C LEU A 139 9.94 7.14 -2.49
N PHE A 140 11.25 6.93 -2.40
CA PHE A 140 11.98 5.96 -3.20
C PHE A 140 12.87 5.12 -2.30
N LEU A 141 12.80 3.80 -2.47
CA LEU A 141 13.54 2.84 -1.66
C LEU A 141 14.12 1.73 -2.54
N ILE A 142 15.37 1.36 -2.25
CA ILE A 142 15.99 0.10 -2.64
C ILE A 142 16.54 -0.53 -1.37
N GLY A 143 16.12 -1.74 -1.02
CA GLY A 143 16.63 -2.38 0.18
C GLY A 143 15.86 -3.61 0.62
N HIS A 144 15.71 -3.77 1.94
CA HIS A 144 15.04 -4.93 2.53
C HIS A 144 13.98 -4.49 3.53
N LEU A 145 12.78 -5.07 3.41
CA LEU A 145 11.79 -5.06 4.47
C LEU A 145 12.14 -6.15 5.49
N ARG A 146 12.38 -5.76 6.75
CA ARG A 146 12.72 -6.71 7.81
C ARG A 146 11.44 -7.25 8.47
N THR A 147 11.23 -8.55 8.34
CA THR A 147 10.15 -9.24 9.04
C THR A 147 10.46 -9.45 10.52
N SER A 148 9.42 -9.68 11.34
CA SER A 148 9.55 -9.99 12.77
C SER A 148 10.36 -11.26 13.04
N VAL A 149 10.35 -12.22 12.11
CA VAL A 149 11.12 -13.47 12.18
C VAL A 149 12.57 -13.33 11.67
N GLY A 150 12.98 -12.11 11.30
CA GLY A 150 14.36 -11.79 10.96
C GLY A 150 14.75 -12.09 9.51
N VAL A 151 13.81 -12.47 8.65
CA VAL A 151 14.01 -12.53 7.19
C VAL A 151 13.97 -11.11 6.62
N GLY A 152 14.96 -10.76 5.80
CA GLY A 152 14.96 -9.50 5.05
C GLY A 152 14.43 -9.74 3.65
N LEU A 153 13.28 -9.16 3.33
CA LEU A 153 12.60 -9.29 2.04
C LEU A 153 13.11 -8.22 1.08
N GLY A 154 13.77 -8.58 -0.02
CA GLY A 154 14.36 -7.65 -0.98
C GLY A 154 13.31 -6.85 -1.74
N ILE A 155 13.26 -5.53 -1.59
CA ILE A 155 12.21 -4.68 -2.17
C ILE A 155 12.78 -3.47 -2.91
N GLN A 156 12.00 -3.00 -3.87
CA GLN A 156 12.11 -1.65 -4.40
C GLN A 156 10.74 -0.97 -4.34
N VAL A 157 10.70 0.28 -3.89
CA VAL A 157 9.44 1.02 -3.70
C VAL A 157 9.53 2.35 -4.41
N CYS A 158 8.45 2.68 -5.11
CA CYS A 158 8.15 4.01 -5.64
C CYS A 158 6.77 4.38 -5.09
N MET A 159 6.67 5.46 -4.30
CA MET A 159 5.40 5.84 -3.70
C MET A 159 5.20 7.34 -3.58
N VAL A 160 3.95 7.75 -3.70
CA VAL A 160 3.46 9.04 -3.22
C VAL A 160 2.76 8.78 -1.91
N ALA A 161 3.20 9.44 -0.85
CA ALA A 161 2.64 9.23 0.48
C ALA A 161 2.43 10.53 1.23
N ARG A 162 1.27 10.63 1.90
CA ARG A 162 1.05 11.59 2.98
C ARG A 162 1.89 11.18 4.18
N CYS A 163 2.77 12.05 4.64
CA CYS A 163 3.61 11.80 5.79
C CYS A 163 3.98 13.11 6.50
N GLU A 164 4.44 12.99 7.73
CA GLU A 164 4.89 14.12 8.53
C GLU A 164 6.29 13.89 9.09
N SER A 165 6.99 15.00 9.32
CA SER A 165 8.33 14.97 9.89
C SER A 165 8.27 14.56 11.36
N LYS A 166 9.09 13.58 11.73
CA LYS A 166 9.21 13.11 13.12
C LYS A 166 10.62 12.58 13.34
N GLU A 167 11.20 12.87 14.50
CA GLU A 167 12.55 12.39 14.89
C GLU A 167 13.64 12.70 13.84
N GLY A 168 13.56 13.89 13.21
CA GLY A 168 14.55 14.36 12.24
C GLY A 168 14.43 13.76 10.83
N ARG A 169 13.43 12.90 10.59
CA ARG A 169 13.17 12.32 9.26
C ARG A 169 12.01 13.06 8.56
N PRO A 170 12.13 13.40 7.26
CA PRO A 170 11.06 14.07 6.51
C PRO A 170 9.72 13.30 6.52
N CYS A 171 9.79 11.97 6.42
CA CYS A 171 8.67 11.05 6.65
C CYS A 171 8.98 10.15 7.84
N GLY A 172 8.86 10.69 9.05
CA GLY A 172 9.01 9.91 10.28
C GLY A 172 7.69 9.36 10.82
N TRP A 173 6.57 9.91 10.38
CA TRP A 173 5.23 9.49 10.77
C TRP A 173 4.30 9.45 9.55
N PHE A 174 3.48 8.41 9.46
CA PHE A 174 2.48 8.23 8.42
C PHE A 174 1.10 8.27 9.08
N PRO A 175 0.39 9.41 9.02
CA PRO A 175 -0.94 9.46 9.59
C PRO A 175 -1.94 8.80 8.64
N TYR A 176 -3.02 8.29 9.22
CA TYR A 176 -4.08 7.58 8.52
C TYR A 176 -5.29 8.48 8.18
N THR A 177 -5.14 9.79 8.36
CA THR A 177 -6.11 10.80 7.94
C THR A 177 -5.55 11.65 6.80
N SER A 178 -6.42 12.17 5.93
CA SER A 178 -6.07 13.10 4.85
C SER A 178 -7.24 14.02 4.52
N SER A 179 -6.92 15.21 4.01
CA SER A 179 -7.86 16.21 3.50
C SER A 179 -7.61 16.57 2.03
N THR A 180 -6.57 16.02 1.42
CA THR A 180 -6.12 16.35 0.07
C THR A 180 -6.68 15.37 -0.95
N THR A 181 -7.44 15.90 -1.91
CA THR A 181 -7.91 15.17 -3.09
C THR A 181 -7.04 15.49 -4.30
N PHE A 182 -6.80 14.49 -5.15
CA PHE A 182 -6.03 14.65 -6.38
C PHE A 182 -6.96 14.61 -7.59
N THR A 183 -6.79 15.57 -8.51
CA THR A 183 -7.44 15.55 -9.83
C THR A 183 -6.56 14.85 -10.87
N ARG A 184 -5.25 14.78 -10.61
CA ARG A 184 -4.29 13.97 -11.37
C ARG A 184 -3.26 13.36 -10.42
N LEU A 185 -2.93 12.10 -10.64
CA LEU A 185 -1.83 11.39 -10.00
C LEU A 185 -1.45 10.23 -10.90
N GLU A 186 -0.22 10.23 -11.38
CA GLU A 186 0.35 9.22 -12.26
C GLU A 186 1.76 8.92 -11.76
N LEU A 187 1.94 7.70 -11.24
CA LEU A 187 3.16 7.20 -10.64
C LEU A 187 3.77 6.14 -11.56
N LYS A 188 5.04 6.31 -11.91
CA LYS A 188 5.77 5.41 -12.82
C LYS A 188 7.07 4.96 -12.20
N ALA A 189 7.43 3.71 -12.47
CA ALA A 189 8.70 3.16 -12.06
C ALA A 189 9.15 2.01 -12.97
N ASN A 190 10.44 1.91 -13.23
CA ASN A 190 11.03 0.83 -14.04
C ASN A 190 11.76 -0.19 -13.15
N PHE A 191 11.07 -1.28 -12.83
CA PHE A 191 11.59 -2.29 -11.92
C PHE A 191 12.44 -3.34 -12.65
N PRO A 192 13.38 -4.02 -11.97
CA PRO A 192 14.14 -5.11 -12.55
C PRO A 192 13.32 -6.40 -12.71
N VAL A 193 12.14 -6.47 -12.07
CA VAL A 193 11.27 -7.65 -12.04
C VAL A 193 9.81 -7.25 -12.32
N PRO A 194 8.98 -8.18 -12.86
CA PRO A 194 7.56 -7.92 -13.10
C PRO A 194 6.69 -8.04 -11.83
N ASP A 195 7.25 -8.52 -10.72
CA ASP A 195 6.52 -8.77 -9.47
C ASP A 195 6.29 -7.49 -8.66
N VAL A 196 5.39 -6.66 -9.19
CA VAL A 196 5.06 -5.33 -8.67
C VAL A 196 3.62 -5.30 -8.14
N PHE A 197 3.48 -4.83 -6.90
CA PHE A 197 2.27 -4.86 -6.11
C PHE A 197 1.77 -3.41 -5.91
N PRO A 198 0.67 -3.00 -6.57
CA PRO A 198 0.13 -1.64 -6.46
C PRO A 198 -0.78 -1.48 -5.23
N VAL A 199 -0.73 -0.33 -4.56
CA VAL A 199 -1.67 0.04 -3.49
C VAL A 199 -2.13 1.47 -3.70
N VAL A 200 -3.43 1.72 -3.60
CA VAL A 200 -4.00 3.07 -3.47
C VAL A 200 -4.91 3.09 -2.25
N ALA A 201 -4.61 3.98 -1.32
CA ALA A 201 -5.33 4.11 -0.06
C ALA A 201 -5.91 5.51 0.08
N SER A 202 -7.18 5.57 0.45
CA SER A 202 -7.89 6.80 0.82
C SER A 202 -7.89 7.01 2.34
N ASP A 203 -8.41 8.16 2.78
CA ASP A 203 -8.63 8.52 4.18
C ASP A 203 -9.15 7.35 5.04
N GLN A 204 -8.69 7.28 6.29
CA GLN A 204 -8.97 6.20 7.23
C GLN A 204 -8.52 4.80 6.75
N LEU A 205 -7.46 4.75 5.94
CA LEU A 205 -6.89 3.53 5.35
C LEU A 205 -7.92 2.72 4.55
N ALA A 206 -8.91 3.41 3.97
CA ALA A 206 -9.86 2.78 3.07
C ALA A 206 -9.16 2.39 1.76
N LEU A 207 -9.55 1.25 1.19
CA LEU A 207 -9.13 0.89 -0.17
C LEU A 207 -9.81 1.82 -1.17
N THR A 208 -9.02 2.50 -2.00
CA THR A 208 -9.58 3.34 -3.07
C THR A 208 -10.14 2.44 -4.16
N SER A 209 -11.40 2.63 -4.54
CA SER A 209 -12.04 1.79 -5.56
C SER A 209 -11.28 1.81 -6.89
N MET A 210 -11.04 0.63 -7.46
CA MET A 210 -10.42 0.43 -8.79
C MET A 210 -11.21 1.13 -9.92
N ARG A 211 -12.41 1.63 -9.67
CA ARG A 211 -13.17 2.48 -10.62
C ARG A 211 -12.54 3.87 -10.84
N HIS A 212 -11.66 4.29 -9.93
CA HIS A 212 -11.04 5.61 -9.93
C HIS A 212 -9.55 5.59 -10.29
N TRP A 213 -8.97 4.41 -10.53
CA TRP A 213 -7.56 4.28 -10.85
C TRP A 213 -7.27 3.00 -11.62
N SER A 214 -6.10 2.95 -12.24
CA SER A 214 -5.67 1.80 -13.03
C SER A 214 -4.20 1.51 -12.77
N TYR A 215 -3.85 0.25 -12.95
CA TYR A 215 -2.48 -0.24 -12.86
C TYR A 215 -2.15 -1.12 -14.06
N LYS A 216 -0.95 -0.97 -14.58
CA LYS A 216 -0.40 -1.83 -15.62
C LYS A 216 1.11 -1.97 -15.44
N ILE A 217 1.66 -3.05 -15.97
CA ILE A 217 3.09 -3.25 -16.11
C ILE A 217 3.42 -3.64 -17.56
N SER A 218 4.41 -2.98 -18.16
CA SER A 218 4.83 -3.26 -19.52
C SER A 218 5.72 -4.51 -19.58
N PRO A 219 5.94 -5.11 -20.76
CA PRO A 219 6.91 -6.21 -20.94
C PRO A 219 8.36 -5.85 -20.55
N ARG A 220 8.66 -4.56 -20.38
CA ARG A 220 9.97 -4.04 -19.93
C ARG A 220 10.00 -3.77 -18.42
N ASN A 221 9.01 -4.26 -17.68
CA ASN A 221 8.85 -4.04 -16.23
C ASN A 221 8.68 -2.55 -15.85
N GLU A 222 8.15 -1.75 -16.76
CA GLU A 222 7.72 -0.38 -16.44
C GLU A 222 6.30 -0.44 -15.88
N ALA A 223 6.17 -0.17 -14.59
CA ALA A 223 4.91 -0.11 -13.87
C ALA A 223 4.35 1.32 -13.94
N GLU A 224 3.05 1.43 -14.21
CA GLU A 224 2.29 2.69 -14.18
C GLU A 224 1.04 2.47 -13.31
N LEU A 225 0.89 3.34 -12.31
CA LEU A 225 -0.32 3.49 -11.51
C LEU A 225 -0.85 4.90 -11.74
N LYS A 226 -2.11 5.05 -12.14
CA LYS A 226 -2.71 6.37 -12.37
C LYS A 226 -4.16 6.44 -11.93
N ILE A 227 -4.57 7.58 -11.39
CA ILE A 227 -5.98 7.88 -11.17
C ILE A 227 -6.67 8.23 -12.48
N ASP A 228 -7.96 7.93 -12.58
CA ASP A 228 -8.81 8.30 -13.71
C ASP A 228 -9.16 9.78 -13.62
N VAL A 229 -8.61 10.59 -14.53
CA VAL A 229 -8.87 12.04 -14.57
C VAL A 229 -10.32 12.39 -14.90
N THR A 230 -11.08 11.47 -15.50
CA THR A 230 -12.50 11.63 -15.82
C THR A 230 -13.42 11.20 -14.69
N ASN A 231 -12.90 10.39 -13.76
CA ASN A 231 -13.62 9.89 -12.59
C ASN A 231 -12.64 9.77 -11.39
N PRO A 232 -12.07 10.89 -10.91
CA PRO A 232 -11.07 10.86 -9.85
C PRO A 232 -11.68 10.36 -8.54
N PRO A 233 -10.86 9.80 -7.63
CA PRO A 233 -11.33 9.40 -6.31
C PRO A 233 -12.00 10.59 -5.59
N PRO A 234 -13.24 10.46 -5.12
CA PRO A 234 -13.89 11.54 -4.38
C PRO A 234 -13.32 11.70 -2.97
N GLU A 235 -12.74 10.64 -2.39
CA GLU A 235 -12.11 10.68 -1.07
C GLU A 235 -10.68 11.24 -1.11
N PRO A 236 -10.23 11.93 -0.05
CA PRO A 236 -8.83 12.29 0.11
C PRO A 236 -7.91 11.07 0.06
N LEU A 237 -6.77 11.19 -0.59
CA LEU A 237 -5.80 10.09 -0.69
C LEU A 237 -4.79 10.12 0.45
N LEU A 238 -4.31 8.95 0.85
CA LEU A 238 -3.17 8.79 1.73
C LEU A 238 -1.94 8.38 0.94
N TYR A 239 -2.07 7.31 0.13
CA TYR A 239 -0.94 6.65 -0.51
C TYR A 239 -1.29 6.22 -1.94
N ALA A 240 -0.29 6.31 -2.82
CA ALA A 240 -0.24 5.59 -4.08
C ALA A 240 1.14 4.93 -4.18
N VAL A 241 1.20 3.60 -4.24
CA VAL A 241 2.43 2.83 -4.03
C VAL A 241 2.60 1.79 -5.11
N LEU A 242 3.82 1.66 -5.61
CA LEU A 242 4.30 0.54 -6.41
C LEU A 242 5.44 -0.13 -5.64
N THR A 243 5.24 -1.38 -5.21
CA THR A 243 6.28 -2.16 -4.52
C THR A 243 6.68 -3.38 -5.34
N ALA A 244 7.94 -3.47 -5.74
CA ALA A 244 8.50 -4.66 -6.35
C ALA A 244 9.10 -5.62 -5.31
N ARG A 245 8.86 -6.92 -5.47
CA ARG A 245 9.51 -8.00 -4.69
C ARG A 245 10.68 -8.58 -5.47
N ILE A 246 11.90 -8.30 -5.01
CA ILE A 246 13.14 -8.83 -5.57
C ILE A 246 13.49 -10.12 -4.82
N TYR A 247 12.80 -11.22 -5.15
CA TYR A 247 12.91 -12.48 -4.40
C TYR A 247 14.35 -13.03 -4.32
N GLN A 248 15.17 -12.85 -5.36
CA GLN A 248 16.57 -13.30 -5.34
C GLN A 248 17.43 -12.55 -4.32
N ASN A 249 16.99 -11.37 -3.87
CA ASN A 249 17.70 -10.57 -2.86
C ASN A 249 17.22 -10.85 -1.44
N ASP A 250 16.32 -11.82 -1.23
CA ASP A 250 15.88 -12.16 0.12
C ASP A 250 17.07 -12.67 0.96
N THR A 251 17.14 -12.21 2.21
CA THR A 251 18.16 -12.61 3.18
C THR A 251 17.52 -13.44 4.27
N PHE A 252 17.96 -14.68 4.38
CA PHE A 252 17.55 -15.60 5.43
C PHE A 252 18.59 -15.56 6.54
N ARG A 253 18.16 -15.63 7.81
CA ARG A 253 19.11 -15.88 8.90
C ARG A 253 19.78 -17.23 8.63
N PRO A 254 21.10 -17.38 8.89
CA PRO A 254 21.72 -18.69 8.87
C PRO A 254 20.94 -19.59 9.83
N THR A 255 20.40 -20.70 9.33
CA THR A 255 20.02 -21.79 10.21
C THR A 255 21.31 -22.24 10.90
N PHE A 256 21.32 -22.32 12.22
CA PHE A 256 22.40 -23.00 12.92
C PHE A 256 22.37 -24.47 12.51
N ASN A 257 23.07 -24.82 11.43
CA ASN A 257 23.48 -26.20 11.18
C ASN A 257 24.65 -26.50 12.11
N THR A 258 24.34 -26.73 13.39
CA THR A 258 25.22 -27.45 14.31
C THR A 258 24.56 -28.77 14.66
N PHE A 259 24.45 -29.65 13.67
CA PHE A 259 24.58 -31.09 13.94
C PHE A 259 26.05 -31.44 13.74
N THR A 260 26.88 -31.06 14.72
CA THR A 260 28.10 -31.81 14.98
C THR A 260 27.65 -33.05 15.75
N GLY A 261 27.49 -34.16 15.03
CA GLY A 261 27.22 -35.45 15.65
C GLY A 261 28.38 -35.87 16.58
N PRO A 262 28.11 -36.68 17.61
CA PRO A 262 29.08 -37.64 18.09
C PRO A 262 29.21 -38.82 17.12
#